data_AF-C4JSN4-F1
#
_entry.id   AF-C4JSN4-F1
#
_cell.length_a   1.000
_cell.length_b   1.000
_cell.length_c   1.000
_cell.angle_alpha   90.00
_cell.angle_beta   90.00
_cell.angle_gamma   90.00
#
_symmetry.space_group_name_H-M   'P 1'
#
loop_
_entity.id
_entity.type
_entity.pdbx_description
1 polymer ?
#
loop_
_entity_poly.entity_id
_entity_poly.type
_entity_poly.pdbx_seq_one_letter_code
_entity_poly.pdbx_strand_id
1 'polypeptide(L)'
;MATTDESIRKTSYTPKHVTIPDSFLTTTPPDAKPIIVTPIDFAAASLPQYKDYYAVVLDNVLSPSECAQLLSLAEQSVKEPDPETGDPWTPALVSYGVGLEALVTEYRNSHRIIWDNDEVARRLLERCFEAEGMRERLSVIAGERCRGVLGRLGVERGRRWKIVKLNERLRFLRYTRGQFFKEPGDDYDDF
;
A
#
# COMPACT_ATOMS: atom_id res chain seq x y z
N MET A 1 2.67 -33.99 -14.28
CA MET A 1 3.12 -34.13 -12.88
C MET A 1 3.85 -32.85 -12.51
N ALA A 2 3.12 -31.87 -11.98
CA ALA A 2 3.71 -30.72 -11.30
C ALA A 2 3.24 -30.85 -9.85
N THR A 3 4.17 -31.15 -8.95
CA THR A 3 3.95 -31.08 -7.50
C THR A 3 3.93 -29.60 -7.13
N THR A 4 2.75 -29.00 -7.04
CA THR A 4 2.55 -27.76 -6.30
C THR A 4 2.72 -28.09 -4.83
N ASP A 5 3.90 -27.76 -4.28
CA ASP A 5 4.13 -27.76 -2.84
C ASP A 5 3.35 -26.58 -2.22
N GLU A 6 2.03 -26.72 -2.12
CA GLU A 6 1.13 -25.85 -1.38
C GLU A 6 1.33 -26.07 0.13
N SER A 7 2.54 -25.78 0.61
CA SER A 7 2.78 -25.74 2.05
C SER A 7 2.07 -24.51 2.62
N ILE A 8 0.85 -24.71 3.13
CA ILE A 8 0.16 -23.72 3.96
C ILE A 8 1.03 -23.48 5.20
N ARG A 9 1.44 -22.24 5.42
CA ARG A 9 2.29 -21.86 6.55
C ARG A 9 1.52 -20.96 7.51
N LYS A 10 1.74 -21.18 8.81
CA LYS A 10 1.30 -20.26 9.86
C LYS A 10 2.22 -19.04 9.84
N THR A 11 1.66 -17.86 9.71
CA THR A 11 2.48 -16.65 9.53
C THR A 11 2.55 -15.82 10.80
N SER A 12 3.78 -15.45 11.19
CA SER A 12 4.05 -14.41 12.18
C SER A 12 5.02 -13.41 11.56
N TYR A 13 4.59 -12.16 11.42
CA TYR A 13 5.43 -11.05 10.97
C TYR A 13 5.81 -10.23 12.18
N THR A 14 7.01 -10.49 12.72
CA THR A 14 7.58 -9.65 13.77
C THR A 14 8.81 -8.95 13.21
N PRO A 15 8.70 -7.66 12.83
CA PRO A 15 9.85 -6.93 12.31
C PRO A 15 10.90 -6.71 13.41
N LYS A 16 12.17 -6.61 13.00
CA LYS A 16 13.25 -6.10 13.84
C LYS A 16 13.01 -4.61 14.12
N HIS A 17 13.35 -4.17 15.33
CA HIS A 17 13.34 -2.74 15.64
C HIS A 17 14.37 -2.01 14.77
N VAL A 18 13.93 -0.93 14.10
CA VAL A 18 14.76 -0.03 13.31
C VAL A 18 14.59 1.38 13.86
N THR A 19 15.70 2.03 14.19
CA THR A 19 15.69 3.43 14.61
C THR A 19 15.38 4.31 13.40
N ILE A 20 14.30 5.07 13.47
CA ILE A 20 13.91 6.01 12.41
C ILE A 20 14.57 7.36 12.70
N PRO A 21 15.37 7.90 11.77
CA PRO A 21 15.94 9.24 11.95
C PRO A 21 14.83 10.27 12.14
N ASP A 22 15.00 11.19 13.09
CA ASP A 22 13.98 12.21 13.38
C ASP A 22 13.68 13.10 12.18
N SER A 23 14.67 13.32 11.30
CA SER A 23 14.57 14.12 10.07
C SER A 23 13.84 13.42 8.92
N PHE A 24 13.72 12.09 8.96
CA PHE A 24 13.14 11.32 7.87
C PHE A 24 11.65 11.61 7.72
N LEU A 25 11.23 12.12 6.56
CA LEU A 25 9.84 12.55 6.26
C LEU A 25 9.27 13.67 7.15
N THR A 26 10.10 14.33 7.96
CA THR A 26 9.71 15.49 8.78
C THR A 26 10.40 16.77 8.33
N THR A 27 11.37 16.65 7.43
CA THR A 27 12.12 17.76 6.83
C THR A 27 12.09 17.63 5.31
N THR A 28 12.28 18.74 4.61
CA THR A 28 12.36 18.75 3.15
C THR A 28 13.81 18.52 2.72
N PRO A 29 14.13 17.38 2.07
CA PRO A 29 15.49 17.15 1.59
C PRO A 29 15.82 18.00 0.35
N PRO A 30 17.11 18.23 0.05
CA PRO A 30 17.52 19.09 -1.06
C PRO A 30 17.05 18.64 -2.46
N ASP A 31 16.80 17.34 -2.64
CA ASP A 31 16.33 16.74 -3.89
C ASP A 31 14.79 16.61 -3.95
N ALA A 32 14.07 17.15 -2.97
CA ALA A 32 12.62 17.23 -3.01
C ALA A 32 12.14 18.22 -4.09
N LYS A 33 11.02 17.87 -4.71
CA LYS A 33 10.27 18.73 -5.62
C LYS A 33 8.89 19.01 -5.01
N PRO A 34 8.20 20.08 -5.43
CA PRO A 34 6.81 20.29 -5.03
C PRO A 34 5.94 19.09 -5.38
N ILE A 35 5.04 18.72 -4.47
CA ILE A 35 4.06 17.66 -4.71
C ILE A 35 3.04 18.18 -5.73
N ILE A 36 2.86 17.44 -6.81
CA ILE A 36 1.90 17.80 -7.86
C ILE A 36 0.66 16.93 -7.69
N VAL A 37 -0.51 17.56 -7.77
CA VAL A 37 -1.81 16.91 -7.60
C VAL A 37 -2.52 16.88 -8.95
N THR A 38 -2.77 15.69 -9.49
CA THR A 38 -3.47 15.50 -10.76
C THR A 38 -4.74 14.68 -10.55
N PRO A 39 -5.92 15.33 -10.44
CA PRO A 39 -7.19 14.62 -10.33
C PRO A 39 -7.46 13.73 -11.55
N ILE A 40 -8.00 12.55 -11.34
CA ILE A 40 -8.43 11.65 -12.41
C ILE A 40 -9.89 11.94 -12.75
N ASP A 41 -10.14 12.39 -13.99
CA ASP A 41 -11.48 12.45 -14.55
C ASP A 41 -11.82 11.11 -15.22
N PHE A 42 -12.61 10.29 -14.50
CA PHE A 42 -13.04 8.98 -14.98
C PHE A 42 -13.92 9.04 -16.23
N ALA A 43 -14.69 10.12 -16.43
CA ALA A 43 -15.53 10.26 -17.61
C ALA A 43 -14.68 10.51 -18.85
N ALA A 44 -13.67 11.37 -18.74
CA ALA A 44 -12.68 11.59 -19.80
C ALA A 44 -11.78 10.36 -20.04
N ALA A 45 -11.53 9.55 -19.01
CA ALA A 45 -10.72 8.33 -19.07
C ALA A 45 -11.48 7.09 -19.60
N SER A 46 -12.68 7.25 -20.16
CA SER A 46 -13.50 6.13 -20.69
C SER A 46 -13.87 5.08 -19.62
N LEU A 47 -13.98 5.49 -18.36
CA LEU A 47 -14.39 4.66 -17.22
C LEU A 47 -15.62 5.27 -16.50
N PRO A 48 -16.74 5.49 -17.21
CA PRO A 48 -17.90 6.22 -16.67
C PRO A 48 -18.56 5.54 -15.47
N GLN A 49 -18.34 4.24 -15.28
CA GLN A 49 -18.81 3.50 -14.08
C GLN A 49 -18.19 4.04 -12.78
N TYR A 50 -17.04 4.71 -12.85
CA TYR A 50 -16.36 5.31 -11.70
C TYR A 50 -16.61 6.81 -11.55
N LYS A 51 -17.55 7.41 -12.30
CA LYS A 51 -17.81 8.86 -12.29
C LYS A 51 -18.10 9.46 -10.91
N ASP A 52 -18.66 8.66 -9.98
CA ASP A 52 -19.02 9.10 -8.62
C ASP A 52 -17.90 8.76 -7.59
N TYR A 53 -16.77 8.24 -8.06
CA TYR A 53 -15.59 7.94 -7.25
C TYR A 53 -14.55 9.04 -7.37
N TYR A 54 -13.49 8.91 -6.58
CA TYR A 54 -12.41 9.87 -6.51
C TYR A 54 -11.07 9.15 -6.63
N ALA A 55 -10.25 9.63 -7.55
CA ALA A 55 -8.85 9.24 -7.65
C ALA A 55 -8.01 10.45 -8.04
N VAL A 56 -6.75 10.42 -7.63
CA VAL A 56 -5.79 11.49 -7.82
C VAL A 56 -4.40 10.88 -7.91
N VAL A 57 -3.56 11.40 -8.80
CA VAL A 57 -2.13 11.10 -8.85
C VAL A 57 -1.40 12.17 -8.06
N LEU A 58 -0.53 11.73 -7.14
CA LEU A 58 0.37 12.61 -6.40
C LEU A 58 1.80 12.33 -6.88
N ASP A 59 2.39 13.26 -7.62
CA ASP A 59 3.79 13.16 -8.04
C ASP A 59 4.70 13.83 -7.01
N ASN A 60 5.93 13.31 -6.87
CA ASN A 60 6.97 13.83 -5.97
C ASN A 60 6.60 13.81 -4.47
N VAL A 61 5.70 12.91 -4.04
CA VAL A 61 5.36 12.73 -2.60
C VAL A 61 6.62 12.50 -1.78
N LEU A 62 7.51 11.64 -2.29
CA LEU A 62 8.83 11.37 -1.74
C LEU A 62 9.90 11.78 -2.75
N SER A 63 10.96 12.40 -2.24
CA SER A 63 12.19 12.62 -3.02
C SER A 63 12.91 11.30 -3.32
N PRO A 64 13.82 11.27 -4.31
CA PRO A 64 14.67 10.10 -4.57
C PRO A 64 15.44 9.62 -3.32
N SER A 65 16.00 10.54 -2.54
CA SER A 65 16.73 10.22 -1.31
C SER A 65 15.83 9.62 -0.23
N GLU A 66 14.62 10.14 -0.05
CA GLU A 66 13.64 9.58 0.89
C GLU A 66 13.15 8.19 0.45
N CYS A 67 12.93 7.97 -0.84
CA CYS A 67 12.58 6.65 -1.38
C CYS A 67 13.69 5.62 -1.07
N ALA A 68 14.95 5.97 -1.32
CA ALA A 68 16.09 5.10 -1.04
C ALA A 68 16.21 4.81 0.47
N GLN A 69 16.02 5.83 1.32
CA GLN A 69 16.07 5.67 2.76
C GLN A 69 14.89 4.82 3.28
N LEU A 70 13.68 5.00 2.74
CA LEU A 70 12.51 4.20 3.11
C LEU A 70 12.73 2.72 2.81
N LEU A 71 13.25 2.40 1.62
CA LEU A 71 13.59 1.04 1.23
C LEU A 71 14.66 0.45 2.15
N SER A 72 15.74 1.19 2.42
CA SER A 72 16.80 0.73 3.32
C SER A 72 16.29 0.46 4.73
N LEU A 73 15.42 1.31 5.28
CA LEU A 73 14.81 1.08 6.61
C LEU A 73 13.90 -0.15 6.61
N ALA A 74 13.13 -0.36 5.53
CA ALA A 74 12.30 -1.55 5.39
C ALA A 74 13.14 -2.83 5.33
N GLU A 75 14.23 -2.84 4.56
CA GLU A 75 15.17 -3.97 4.48
C GLU A 75 15.82 -4.27 5.84
N GLN A 76 16.24 -3.24 6.58
CA GLN A 76 16.79 -3.38 7.93
C GLN A 76 15.77 -3.91 8.95
N SER A 77 14.48 -3.76 8.68
CA SER A 77 13.41 -4.26 9.56
C SER A 77 13.21 -5.78 9.44
N VAL A 78 13.82 -6.42 8.45
CA VAL A 78 13.68 -7.86 8.25
C VAL A 78 14.50 -8.60 9.32
N LYS A 79 13.81 -9.40 10.14
CA LYS A 79 14.42 -10.20 11.20
C LYS A 79 15.07 -11.47 10.65
N GLU A 80 14.37 -12.12 9.71
CA GLU A 80 14.74 -13.41 9.13
C GLU A 80 14.81 -13.23 7.61
N PRO A 81 15.97 -12.84 7.07
CA PRO A 81 16.18 -12.79 5.63
C PRO A 81 16.20 -14.21 5.05
N ASP A 82 16.21 -14.31 3.72
CA ASP A 82 16.36 -15.59 3.04
C ASP A 82 17.65 -16.31 3.51
N PRO A 83 17.57 -17.57 3.96
CA PRO A 83 18.70 -18.25 4.60
C PRO A 83 19.82 -18.63 3.63
N GLU A 84 19.54 -18.71 2.33
CA GLU A 84 20.54 -19.08 1.31
C GLU A 84 21.23 -17.85 0.74
N THR A 85 20.45 -16.82 0.42
CA THR A 85 20.92 -15.62 -0.28
C THR A 85 21.19 -14.44 0.65
N GLY A 86 20.62 -14.46 1.86
CA GLY A 86 20.62 -13.31 2.77
C GLY A 86 19.72 -12.16 2.30
N ASP A 87 18.90 -12.36 1.26
CA ASP A 87 18.03 -11.32 0.72
C ASP A 87 16.89 -11.00 1.71
N PRO A 88 16.69 -9.73 2.13
CA PRO A 88 15.56 -9.36 2.99
C PRO A 88 14.19 -9.53 2.32
N TRP A 89 14.14 -9.64 0.99
CA TRP A 89 12.91 -9.75 0.24
C TRP A 89 12.48 -11.21 0.06
N THR A 90 11.41 -11.61 0.73
CA THR A 90 10.89 -12.98 0.66
C THR A 90 9.69 -13.09 -0.28
N PRO A 91 9.39 -14.27 -0.86
CA PRO A 91 8.23 -14.46 -1.72
C PRO A 91 6.93 -13.99 -1.06
N ALA A 92 6.14 -13.22 -1.81
CA ALA A 92 4.90 -12.65 -1.32
C ALA A 92 3.78 -13.69 -1.35
N LEU A 93 3.55 -14.33 -0.20
CA LEU A 93 2.50 -15.32 -0.05
C LEU A 93 1.08 -14.70 -0.18
N VAL A 94 0.10 -15.54 -0.47
CA VAL A 94 -1.32 -15.20 -0.58
C VAL A 94 -2.02 -15.61 0.71
N SER A 95 -2.91 -14.75 1.23
CA SER A 95 -3.70 -15.08 2.42
C SER A 95 -4.76 -16.12 2.09
N TYR A 96 -4.77 -17.22 2.83
CA TYR A 96 -5.68 -18.36 2.66
C TYR A 96 -6.68 -18.51 3.82
N GLY A 97 -6.77 -17.49 4.68
CA GLY A 97 -7.54 -17.52 5.92
C GLY A 97 -6.78 -16.89 7.09
N VAL A 98 -7.40 -16.86 8.27
CA VAL A 98 -6.84 -16.20 9.46
C VAL A 98 -5.50 -16.84 9.86
N GLY A 99 -4.40 -16.12 9.59
CA GLY A 99 -3.03 -16.53 9.94
C GLY A 99 -2.43 -17.62 9.06
N LEU A 100 -3.08 -17.98 7.95
CA LEU A 100 -2.61 -18.96 6.99
C LEU A 100 -2.24 -18.27 5.68
N GLU A 101 -1.06 -18.59 5.16
CA GLU A 101 -0.64 -18.13 3.85
C GLU A 101 -0.01 -19.27 3.04
N ALA A 102 -0.17 -19.20 1.72
CA ALA A 102 0.37 -20.15 0.77
C ALA A 102 1.15 -19.44 -0.33
N LEU A 103 2.18 -20.10 -0.84
CA LEU A 103 2.91 -19.64 -2.02
C LEU A 103 2.13 -20.06 -3.25
N VAL A 104 1.47 -19.10 -3.91
CA VAL A 104 0.69 -19.35 -5.15
C VAL A 104 1.30 -18.51 -6.27
N THR A 105 2.44 -18.96 -6.81
CA THR A 105 3.21 -18.23 -7.82
C THR A 105 2.43 -18.02 -9.12
N GLU A 106 1.43 -18.84 -9.41
CA GLU A 106 0.57 -18.72 -10.60
C GLU A 106 -0.45 -17.57 -10.50
N TYR A 107 -0.76 -17.11 -9.28
CA TYR A 107 -1.66 -15.99 -9.00
C TYR A 107 -0.88 -14.73 -8.62
N ARG A 108 0.10 -14.90 -7.73
CA ARG A 108 0.97 -13.83 -7.24
C ARG A 108 2.42 -14.28 -7.27
N ASN A 109 3.18 -13.69 -8.18
CA ASN A 109 4.63 -13.84 -8.23
C ASN A 109 5.28 -12.49 -7.95
N SER A 110 5.62 -12.23 -6.70
CA SER A 110 6.33 -11.02 -6.27
C SER A 110 7.11 -11.33 -5.00
N HIS A 111 8.02 -10.44 -4.62
CA HIS A 111 8.62 -10.46 -3.28
C HIS A 111 8.03 -9.34 -2.42
N ARG A 112 8.10 -9.50 -1.10
CA ARG A 112 7.62 -8.50 -0.16
C ARG A 112 8.46 -8.36 1.09
N ILE A 113 8.33 -7.19 1.70
CA ILE A 113 8.66 -6.93 3.10
C ILE A 113 7.38 -6.48 3.79
N ILE A 114 7.11 -7.03 4.98
CA ILE A 114 6.06 -6.56 5.88
C ILE A 114 6.74 -5.85 7.03
N TRP A 115 6.43 -4.56 7.19
CA TRP A 115 7.01 -3.73 8.24
C TRP A 115 5.90 -3.02 9.00
N ASP A 116 5.62 -3.51 10.21
CA ASP A 116 4.69 -2.85 11.13
C ASP A 116 5.42 -1.66 11.79
N ASN A 117 5.07 -0.43 11.39
CA ASN A 117 5.66 0.81 11.91
C ASN A 117 4.67 1.98 11.85
N ASP A 118 4.07 2.32 12.98
CA ASP A 118 3.07 3.39 13.09
C ASP A 118 3.65 4.78 12.78
N GLU A 119 4.89 5.03 13.19
CA GLU A 119 5.53 6.34 13.01
C GLU A 119 5.79 6.64 11.53
N VAL A 120 6.33 5.68 10.77
CA VAL A 120 6.54 5.84 9.32
C VAL A 120 5.21 5.93 8.59
N ALA A 121 4.23 5.09 8.92
CA ALA A 121 2.88 5.17 8.33
C ALA A 121 2.23 6.55 8.56
N ARG A 122 2.39 7.10 9.76
CA ARG A 122 1.90 8.44 10.12
C ARG A 122 2.61 9.53 9.32
N ARG A 123 3.95 9.51 9.25
CA ARG A 123 4.73 10.51 8.49
C ARG A 123 4.40 10.47 6.99
N LEU A 124 4.19 9.29 6.42
CA LEU A 124 3.74 9.15 5.03
C LEU A 124 2.36 9.77 4.80
N LEU A 125 1.41 9.56 5.71
CA LEU A 125 0.08 10.19 5.62
C LEU A 125 0.17 11.72 5.69
N GLU A 126 0.96 12.24 6.63
CA GLU A 126 1.17 13.69 6.77
C GLU A 126 1.82 14.28 5.52
N ARG A 127 2.80 13.59 4.92
CA ARG A 127 3.39 14.01 3.64
C ARG A 127 2.36 14.07 2.52
N CYS A 128 1.45 13.10 2.41
CA CYS A 128 0.34 13.17 1.45
C CYS A 128 -0.62 14.34 1.73
N PHE A 129 -0.78 14.75 2.99
CA PHE A 129 -1.62 15.89 3.38
C PHE A 129 -0.97 17.25 3.16
N GLU A 130 0.33 17.33 2.89
CA GLU A 130 1.00 18.56 2.44
C GLU A 130 0.61 18.92 1.00
N ALA A 131 0.15 17.95 0.22
CA ALA A 131 -0.32 18.18 -1.14
C ALA A 131 -1.62 19.02 -1.16
N GLU A 132 -1.71 19.93 -2.12
CA GLU A 132 -2.81 20.90 -2.22
C GLU A 132 -4.18 20.22 -2.17
N GLY A 133 -5.04 20.67 -1.25
CA GLY A 133 -6.41 20.16 -1.09
C GLY A 133 -6.53 18.74 -0.53
N MET A 134 -5.44 17.96 -0.38
CA MET A 134 -5.52 16.56 0.04
C MET A 134 -5.99 16.39 1.48
N ARG A 135 -5.52 17.25 2.40
CA ARG A 135 -6.00 17.22 3.79
C ARG A 135 -7.51 17.48 3.86
N GLU A 136 -8.01 18.49 3.17
CA GLU A 136 -9.45 18.78 3.14
C GLU A 136 -10.24 17.63 2.52
N ARG A 137 -9.74 17.09 1.40
CA ARG A 137 -10.41 16.05 0.63
C ARG A 137 -10.54 14.75 1.41
N LEU A 138 -9.49 14.35 2.13
CA LEU A 138 -9.40 13.01 2.71
C LEU A 138 -9.66 12.98 4.21
N SER A 139 -9.42 14.06 4.97
CA SER A 139 -9.59 14.04 6.44
C SER A 139 -11.00 13.64 6.88
N VAL A 140 -12.01 14.01 6.08
CA VAL A 140 -13.42 13.68 6.33
C VAL A 140 -14.11 13.26 5.04
N ILE A 141 -14.57 12.01 5.02
CA ILE A 141 -15.40 11.43 3.96
C ILE A 141 -16.87 11.57 4.39
N ALA A 142 -17.57 12.53 3.78
CA ALA A 142 -18.96 12.86 4.09
C ALA A 142 -19.64 13.56 2.91
N GLY A 143 -20.96 13.48 2.86
CA GLY A 143 -21.79 14.21 1.91
C GLY A 143 -21.76 13.67 0.49
N GLU A 144 -22.42 14.41 -0.41
CA GLU A 144 -22.73 13.99 -1.77
C GLU A 144 -21.48 13.72 -2.62
N ARG A 145 -20.41 14.51 -2.42
CA ARG A 145 -19.11 14.35 -3.10
C ARG A 145 -18.40 13.02 -2.83
N CYS A 146 -18.87 12.26 -1.83
CA CYS A 146 -18.34 10.96 -1.41
C CYS A 146 -19.36 9.83 -1.61
N ARG A 147 -20.41 10.06 -2.42
CA ARG A 147 -21.48 9.08 -2.66
C ARG A 147 -20.96 7.73 -3.14
N GLY A 148 -19.96 7.69 -4.03
CA GLY A 148 -19.37 6.44 -4.51
C GLY A 148 -18.78 5.56 -3.40
N VAL A 149 -18.34 6.16 -2.29
CA VAL A 149 -17.76 5.44 -1.14
C VAL A 149 -18.81 5.19 -0.05
N LEU A 150 -19.66 6.17 0.25
CA LEU A 150 -20.63 6.08 1.34
C LEU A 150 -21.89 5.29 0.95
N GLY A 151 -22.18 5.20 -0.35
CA GLY A 151 -23.45 4.75 -0.90
C GLY A 151 -24.58 5.74 -0.64
N ARG A 152 -25.69 5.60 -1.40
CA ARG A 152 -26.87 6.46 -1.30
C ARG A 152 -27.40 6.59 0.14
N LEU A 153 -27.66 5.46 0.80
CA LEU A 153 -28.17 5.44 2.18
C LEU A 153 -27.19 6.04 3.18
N GLY A 154 -25.88 5.92 2.93
CA GLY A 154 -24.86 6.54 3.77
C GLY A 154 -24.96 8.06 3.72
N VAL A 155 -25.11 8.64 2.53
CA VAL A 155 -25.28 10.08 2.36
C VAL A 155 -26.60 10.57 2.97
N GLU A 156 -27.73 9.91 2.68
CA GLU A 156 -29.05 10.27 3.20
C GLU A 156 -29.10 10.25 4.74
N ARG A 157 -28.35 9.35 5.38
CA ARG A 157 -28.24 9.26 6.85
C ARG A 157 -27.16 10.16 7.45
N GLY A 158 -26.49 11.00 6.65
CA GLY A 158 -25.42 11.88 7.13
C GLY A 158 -24.19 11.13 7.64
N ARG A 159 -23.90 9.93 7.10
CA ARG A 159 -22.71 9.14 7.49
C ARG A 159 -21.45 9.95 7.22
N ARG A 160 -20.54 9.92 8.20
CA ARG A 160 -19.28 10.64 8.17
C ARG A 160 -18.16 9.76 8.69
N TRP A 161 -17.10 9.61 7.91
CA TRP A 161 -15.87 8.95 8.33
C TRP A 161 -14.75 9.97 8.45
N LYS A 162 -13.96 9.87 9.54
CA LYS A 162 -12.78 10.69 9.75
C LYS A 162 -11.56 9.79 9.58
N ILE A 163 -10.60 10.20 8.76
CA ILE A 163 -9.31 9.50 8.70
C ILE A 163 -8.58 9.78 10.02
N VAL A 164 -8.16 8.71 10.69
CA VAL A 164 -7.42 8.78 11.96
C VAL A 164 -5.95 8.48 11.72
N LYS A 165 -5.64 7.36 11.04
CA LYS A 165 -4.29 6.96 10.66
C LYS A 165 -4.31 5.99 9.48
N LEU A 166 -3.15 5.77 8.86
CA LEU A 166 -2.94 4.62 7.98
C LEU A 166 -2.77 3.33 8.79
N ASN A 167 -2.95 2.18 8.14
CA ASN A 167 -2.58 0.91 8.73
C ASN A 167 -1.07 0.89 8.96
N GLU A 168 -0.64 0.58 10.18
CA GLU A 168 0.77 0.49 10.56
C GLU A 168 1.52 -0.62 9.83
N ARG A 169 0.82 -1.63 9.32
CA ARG A 169 1.39 -2.71 8.52
C ARG A 169 1.69 -2.24 7.09
N LEU A 170 2.87 -1.67 6.91
CA LEU A 170 3.41 -1.32 5.60
C LEU A 170 3.80 -2.58 4.83
N ARG A 171 3.47 -2.61 3.54
CA ARG A 171 3.79 -3.72 2.64
C ARG A 171 4.58 -3.18 1.47
N PHE A 172 5.86 -3.52 1.44
CA PHE A 172 6.73 -3.22 0.32
C PHE A 172 6.67 -4.38 -0.65
N LEU A 173 6.47 -4.10 -1.93
CA LEU A 173 6.40 -5.12 -2.98
C LEU A 173 7.51 -4.88 -3.99
N ARG A 174 8.19 -5.96 -4.39
CA ARG A 174 9.25 -5.94 -5.41
C ARG A 174 8.87 -6.90 -6.52
N TYR A 175 8.90 -6.38 -7.75
CA TYR A 175 8.63 -7.14 -8.97
C TYR A 175 9.89 -7.10 -9.84
N THR A 176 10.47 -8.27 -10.09
CA THR A 176 11.57 -8.45 -11.04
C THR A 176 11.02 -8.90 -12.41
N ARG A 177 11.89 -9.10 -13.40
CA ARG A 177 11.48 -9.49 -14.76
C ARG A 177 10.65 -10.79 -14.71
N GLY A 178 9.42 -10.74 -15.24
CA GLY A 178 8.50 -11.88 -15.29
C GLY A 178 7.63 -12.08 -14.05
N GLN A 179 7.78 -11.24 -13.02
CA GLN A 179 6.91 -11.20 -11.84
C GLN A 179 5.64 -10.39 -12.10
N PHE A 180 4.52 -10.80 -11.52
CA PHE A 180 3.20 -10.22 -11.78
C PHE A 180 2.26 -10.41 -10.58
N PHE A 181 1.15 -9.67 -10.62
CA PHE A 181 -0.02 -9.88 -9.77
C PHE A 181 -1.23 -9.96 -10.70
N LYS A 182 -1.90 -11.12 -10.76
CA LYS A 182 -3.09 -11.28 -11.61
C LYS A 182 -4.26 -10.50 -11.04
N GLU A 183 -5.13 -10.02 -11.93
CA GLU A 183 -6.40 -9.43 -11.54
C GLU A 183 -7.24 -10.50 -10.82
N PRO A 184 -7.85 -10.19 -9.66
CA PRO A 184 -8.76 -11.13 -9.02
C PRO A 184 -10.04 -11.20 -9.87
N GLY A 185 -10.20 -12.21 -10.73
CA GLY A 185 -11.41 -12.28 -11.55
C GLY A 185 -11.60 -13.32 -12.67
N ASP A 186 -10.69 -14.26 -12.95
CA ASP A 186 -10.93 -15.26 -14.02
C ASP A 186 -10.95 -16.74 -13.57
N ASP A 187 -10.55 -17.09 -12.34
CA ASP A 187 -10.38 -18.49 -11.90
C ASP A 187 -11.19 -18.90 -10.65
N TYR A 188 -12.18 -18.11 -10.21
CA TYR A 188 -13.00 -18.43 -9.02
C TYR A 188 -14.32 -19.17 -9.31
N ASP A 189 -14.44 -19.82 -10.48
CA ASP A 189 -15.65 -20.56 -10.89
C ASP A 189 -15.53 -22.10 -10.84
N ASP A 190 -14.46 -22.66 -10.26
CA ASP A 190 -14.35 -24.11 -10.04
C ASP A 190 -14.13 -24.47 -8.56
N PHE A 191 -15.20 -24.39 -7.76
CA PHE A 191 -15.43 -25.25 -6.58
C PHE A 191 -16.93 -25.45 -6.33
#